data_AF-A0A9W6XBY7-F1
#
_entry.id   AF-A0A9W6XBY7-F1
#
_cell.length_a   1.000
_cell.length_b   1.000
_cell.length_c   1.000
_cell.angle_alpha   90.00
_cell.angle_beta   90.00
_cell.angle_gamma   90.00
#
_symmetry.space_group_name_H-M   'P 1'
#
loop_
_entity.id
_entity.type
_entity.pdbx_description
1 polymer ?
#
loop_
_entity_poly.entity_id
_entity_poly.type
_entity_poly.pdbx_seq_one_letter_code
_entity_poly.pdbx_strand_id
1 'polypeptide(L)'
;MRFSVLALLLSVSLLLGDIASLGRPVGVQATCTNRIRKSWGAMTTAEQSLYVEALGVGMEQGYHILFAELASEKASSSEFLRTCGFLYWNRRFVLAYENMLRSLDPKYACLTIPYWDYFSDYARFLEGLCENGGTSLEACSSILRGLGGSQGTARSVTINGRTISGNCVTNAPANSFCESSSVTDSSQCAKCIPRSNWATTTFPSGFGYAGLGVTLSGASGFRDVSIKIQNGTHSKSRLHRANLCP
;
A
#
# COMPACT_ATOMS: atom_id res chain seq x y z
N MET A 1 9.93 8.70 -68.71
CA MET A 1 9.65 8.79 -67.26
C MET A 1 10.79 8.12 -66.51
N ARG A 2 11.68 8.90 -65.90
CA ARG A 2 12.85 8.40 -65.17
C ARG A 2 12.50 8.35 -63.69
N PHE A 3 12.22 7.16 -63.17
CA PHE A 3 12.11 6.96 -61.73
C PHE A 3 13.51 7.04 -61.12
N SER A 4 13.69 7.98 -60.20
CA SER A 4 14.98 8.21 -59.54
C SER A 4 15.28 7.06 -58.58
N VAL A 5 16.48 6.48 -58.70
CA VAL A 5 16.98 5.37 -57.85
C VAL A 5 16.89 5.70 -56.35
N LEU A 6 16.87 6.99 -55.99
CA LEU A 6 16.63 7.46 -54.63
C LEU A 6 15.25 7.09 -54.06
N ALA A 7 14.20 7.02 -54.88
CA ALA A 7 12.84 6.70 -54.43
C ALA A 7 12.67 5.21 -54.08
N LEU A 8 13.48 4.33 -54.70
CA LEU A 8 13.48 2.90 -54.41
C LEU A 8 14.28 2.57 -53.14
N LEU A 9 15.29 3.39 -52.79
CA LEU A 9 16.10 3.20 -51.58
C LEU A 9 15.38 3.67 -50.31
N LEU A 10 14.57 4.73 -50.38
CA LEU A 10 13.78 5.21 -49.22
C LEU A 10 12.63 4.26 -48.84
N SER A 11 12.09 3.48 -49.78
CA SER A 11 11.02 2.52 -49.50
C SER A 11 11.51 1.24 -48.83
N VAL A 12 12.79 0.87 -49.02
CA VAL A 12 13.41 -0.30 -48.36
C VAL A 12 13.81 0.03 -46.91
N SER A 13 14.23 1.27 -46.62
CA SER A 13 14.59 1.70 -45.26
C SER A 13 13.39 1.79 -44.30
N LEU A 14 12.19 2.07 -44.83
CA LEU A 14 10.95 2.12 -44.04
C LEU A 14 10.37 0.73 -43.75
N LEU A 15 10.77 -0.31 -44.49
CA LEU A 15 10.34 -1.70 -44.26
C LEU A 15 11.29 -2.50 -43.35
N LEU A 16 12.51 -1.98 -43.10
CA LEU A 16 13.49 -2.60 -42.19
C LEU A 16 13.47 -2.00 -40.77
N GLY A 17 12.78 -0.88 -40.55
CA GLY A 17 12.61 -0.24 -39.24
C GLY A 17 11.59 -0.91 -38.32
N ASP A 18 10.64 -1.69 -38.86
CA ASP A 18 9.52 -2.25 -38.10
C ASP A 18 9.74 -3.68 -37.59
N ILE A 19 10.82 -4.36 -37.98
CA ILE A 19 11.07 -5.75 -37.55
C ILE A 19 11.70 -5.81 -36.13
N ALA A 20 12.18 -4.68 -35.60
CA ALA A 20 12.78 -4.64 -34.25
C ALA A 20 11.76 -4.61 -33.11
N SER A 21 10.44 -4.55 -33.38
CA SER A 21 9.40 -4.54 -32.32
C SER A 21 8.54 -5.81 -32.23
N LEU A 22 8.69 -6.76 -33.16
CA LEU A 22 7.91 -8.03 -33.19
C LEU A 22 8.41 -9.11 -32.23
N GLY A 23 9.23 -8.75 -31.25
CA GLY A 23 9.87 -9.69 -30.33
C GLY A 23 9.95 -9.21 -28.89
N ARG A 24 9.17 -8.20 -28.45
CA ARG A 24 8.88 -8.12 -27.02
C ARG A 24 8.01 -9.34 -26.71
N PRO A 25 8.46 -10.33 -25.91
CA PRO A 25 7.55 -11.34 -25.44
C PRO A 25 6.41 -10.58 -24.76
N VAL A 26 5.21 -10.65 -25.33
CA VAL A 26 3.98 -10.40 -24.58
C VAL A 26 4.16 -11.25 -23.35
N GLY A 27 4.38 -10.57 -22.21
CA GLY A 27 4.90 -11.20 -21.00
C GLY A 27 4.19 -12.51 -20.80
N VAL A 28 4.94 -13.60 -20.62
CA VAL A 28 4.41 -14.91 -20.25
C VAL A 28 3.32 -14.62 -19.23
N GLN A 29 2.05 -14.82 -19.62
CA GLN A 29 0.95 -14.47 -18.77
C GLN A 29 1.08 -15.41 -17.58
N ALA A 30 1.65 -14.89 -16.49
CA ALA A 30 1.93 -15.67 -15.31
C ALA A 30 0.62 -16.35 -14.95
N THR A 31 0.61 -17.69 -15.01
CA THR A 31 -0.59 -18.46 -14.71
C THR A 31 -0.73 -18.43 -13.20
N CYS A 32 -1.30 -17.34 -12.71
CA CYS A 32 -1.57 -17.18 -11.30
C CYS A 32 -2.73 -18.09 -10.91
N THR A 33 -2.62 -18.71 -9.75
CA THR A 33 -3.78 -19.31 -9.10
C THR A 33 -4.84 -18.25 -8.81
N ASN A 34 -6.02 -18.68 -8.37
CA ASN A 34 -7.04 -17.75 -7.87
C ASN A 34 -6.44 -16.78 -6.85
N ARG A 35 -6.78 -15.49 -6.98
CA ARG A 35 -6.33 -14.45 -6.06
C ARG A 35 -7.01 -14.67 -4.71
N ILE A 36 -6.24 -15.08 -3.70
CA ILE A 36 -6.73 -15.30 -2.33
C ILE A 36 -6.03 -14.29 -1.43
N ARG A 37 -6.81 -13.39 -0.84
CA ARG A 37 -6.30 -12.43 0.12
C ARG A 37 -6.13 -13.10 1.48
N LYS A 38 -4.91 -13.10 2.01
CA LYS A 38 -4.57 -13.69 3.30
C LYS A 38 -4.33 -12.61 4.35
N SER A 39 -4.56 -12.94 5.62
CA SER A 39 -4.04 -12.13 6.71
C SER A 39 -2.51 -12.19 6.67
N TRP A 40 -1.84 -11.12 7.10
CA TRP A 40 -0.37 -11.11 7.16
C TRP A 40 0.20 -12.33 7.91
N GLY A 41 -0.41 -12.68 9.06
CA GLY A 41 0.00 -13.82 9.87
C GLY A 41 -0.24 -15.19 9.22
N ALA A 42 -1.09 -15.29 8.21
CA ALA A 42 -1.33 -16.51 7.45
C ALA A 42 -0.47 -16.62 6.17
N MET A 43 0.33 -15.59 5.87
CA MET A 43 1.30 -15.64 4.77
C MET A 43 2.54 -16.41 5.20
N THR A 44 3.15 -17.11 4.24
CA THR A 44 4.51 -17.64 4.38
C THR A 44 5.53 -16.50 4.40
N THR A 45 6.73 -16.76 4.94
CA THR A 45 7.83 -15.80 4.91
C THR A 45 8.15 -15.34 3.48
N ALA A 46 8.13 -16.25 2.50
CA ALA A 46 8.37 -15.92 1.10
C ALA A 46 7.31 -14.95 0.54
N GLU A 47 6.04 -15.17 0.86
CA GLU A 47 4.96 -14.25 0.46
C GLU A 47 5.12 -12.87 1.12
N GLN A 48 5.49 -12.82 2.41
CA GLN A 48 5.73 -11.55 3.10
C GLN A 48 6.91 -10.80 2.50
N SER A 49 8.03 -11.49 2.26
CA SER A 49 9.22 -10.92 1.64
C SER A 49 8.92 -10.39 0.23
N LEU A 50 8.21 -11.15 -0.61
CA LEU A 50 7.81 -10.72 -1.94
C LEU A 50 6.95 -9.45 -1.89
N TYR A 51 6.02 -9.37 -0.93
CA TYR A 51 5.18 -8.19 -0.75
C TYR A 51 5.98 -6.97 -0.28
N VAL A 52 6.87 -7.13 0.71
CA VAL A 52 7.74 -6.06 1.20
C VAL A 52 8.66 -5.55 0.09
N GLU A 53 9.22 -6.46 -0.70
CA GLU A 53 10.07 -6.12 -1.84
C GLU A 53 9.30 -5.30 -2.89
N ALA A 54 8.15 -5.80 -3.36
CA ALA A 54 7.31 -5.09 -4.33
C ALA A 54 6.90 -3.70 -3.81
N LEU A 55 6.55 -3.61 -2.52
CA LEU A 55 6.19 -2.36 -1.87
C LEU A 55 7.38 -1.38 -1.85
N GLY A 56 8.59 -1.87 -1.54
CA GLY A 56 9.81 -1.07 -1.60
C GLY A 56 10.10 -0.54 -3.00
N VAL A 57 9.99 -1.39 -4.04
CA VAL A 57 10.16 -0.95 -5.45
C VAL A 57 9.12 0.12 -5.82
N GLY A 58 7.86 -0.09 -5.48
CA GLY A 58 6.80 0.91 -5.75
C GLY A 58 6.98 2.21 -4.96
N MET A 59 7.58 2.16 -3.77
CA MET A 59 7.96 3.35 -3.00
C MET A 59 9.10 4.12 -3.64
N GLU A 60 10.13 3.42 -4.11
CA GLU A 60 11.31 4.02 -4.72
C GLU A 60 11.00 4.68 -6.07
N GLN A 61 10.07 4.11 -6.83
CA GLN A 61 9.58 4.67 -8.10
C GLN A 61 8.56 5.81 -7.92
N GLY A 62 8.25 6.21 -6.68
CA GLY A 62 7.29 7.29 -6.41
C GLY A 62 5.82 6.89 -6.56
N TYR A 63 5.51 5.64 -6.91
CA TYR A 63 4.13 5.19 -7.07
C TYR A 63 3.38 5.07 -5.74
N HIS A 64 4.06 4.69 -4.66
CA HIS A 64 3.42 4.65 -3.34
C HIS A 64 2.87 6.02 -2.92
N ILE A 65 3.69 7.06 -3.06
CA ILE A 65 3.29 8.42 -2.72
C ILE A 65 2.27 8.97 -3.71
N LEU A 66 2.34 8.63 -5.00
CA LEU A 66 1.32 9.01 -5.98
C LEU A 66 -0.08 8.53 -5.58
N PHE A 67 -0.20 7.31 -5.04
CA PHE A 67 -1.48 6.82 -4.52
C PHE A 67 -1.95 7.61 -3.27
N ALA A 68 -1.02 8.03 -2.39
CA ALA A 68 -1.36 8.86 -1.24
C ALA A 68 -1.79 10.29 -1.67
N GLU A 69 -1.12 10.87 -2.67
CA GLU A 69 -1.50 12.14 -3.29
C GLU A 69 -2.89 12.04 -3.93
N LEU A 70 -3.16 10.98 -4.70
CA LEU A 70 -4.48 10.73 -5.29
C LEU A 70 -5.55 10.60 -4.21
N ALA A 71 -5.31 9.84 -3.14
CA ALA A 71 -6.28 9.68 -2.04
C ALA A 71 -6.54 10.99 -1.26
N SER A 72 -5.59 11.94 -1.30
CA SER A 72 -5.70 13.23 -0.60
C SER A 72 -6.15 14.39 -1.51
N GLU A 73 -6.19 14.18 -2.83
CA GLU A 73 -6.80 15.10 -3.78
C GLU A 73 -8.28 15.35 -3.41
N LYS A 74 -8.77 16.58 -3.60
CA LYS A 74 -10.04 17.05 -3.05
C LYS A 74 -11.25 16.26 -3.59
N ALA A 75 -11.33 16.00 -4.89
CA ALA A 75 -12.43 15.24 -5.47
C ALA A 75 -12.39 13.78 -5.00
N SER A 76 -11.21 13.17 -5.03
CA SER A 76 -10.96 11.79 -4.60
C SER A 76 -11.24 11.60 -3.11
N SER A 77 -10.79 12.52 -2.26
CA SER A 77 -11.01 12.49 -0.81
C SER A 77 -12.48 12.66 -0.43
N SER A 78 -13.26 13.40 -1.24
CA SER A 78 -14.71 13.52 -1.06
C SER A 78 -15.41 12.17 -1.28
N GLU A 79 -15.08 11.47 -2.37
CA GLU A 79 -15.62 10.12 -2.62
C GLU A 79 -15.15 9.11 -1.57
N PHE A 80 -13.87 9.20 -1.19
CA PHE A 80 -13.21 8.36 -0.18
C PHE A 80 -13.72 8.56 1.25
N LEU A 81 -14.27 9.72 1.63
CA LEU A 81 -14.64 9.98 3.04
C LEU A 81 -16.07 10.50 3.25
N ARG A 82 -16.79 10.93 2.21
CA ARG A 82 -18.02 11.71 2.41
C ARG A 82 -19.23 11.15 1.69
N THR A 83 -19.11 9.94 1.13
CA THR A 83 -20.18 9.30 0.37
C THR A 83 -20.44 7.86 0.83
N CYS A 84 -21.62 7.32 0.49
CA CYS A 84 -21.90 5.89 0.61
C CYS A 84 -21.02 5.02 -0.30
N GLY A 85 -20.25 5.64 -1.22
CA GLY A 85 -19.23 5.00 -2.05
C GLY A 85 -17.98 4.60 -1.28
N PHE A 86 -17.82 4.98 0.00
CA PHE A 86 -16.66 4.68 0.85
C PHE A 86 -16.10 3.27 0.64
N LEU A 87 -16.92 2.23 0.84
CA LEU A 87 -16.46 0.84 0.74
C LEU A 87 -16.08 0.44 -0.69
N TYR A 88 -16.84 0.89 -1.69
CA TYR A 88 -16.58 0.58 -3.10
C TYR A 88 -15.31 1.28 -3.61
N TRP A 89 -15.15 2.56 -3.28
CA TRP A 89 -13.98 3.35 -3.62
C TRP A 89 -12.72 2.72 -3.01
N ASN A 90 -12.75 2.40 -1.71
CA ASN A 90 -11.62 1.76 -1.03
C ASN A 90 -11.27 0.40 -1.63
N ARG A 91 -12.28 -0.42 -1.97
CA ARG A 91 -12.06 -1.71 -2.64
C ARG A 91 -11.39 -1.52 -4.01
N ARG A 92 -11.85 -0.55 -4.81
CA ARG A 92 -11.27 -0.23 -6.12
C ARG A 92 -9.86 0.32 -5.99
N PHE A 93 -9.62 1.20 -5.02
CA PHE A 93 -8.32 1.80 -4.76
C PHE A 93 -7.27 0.75 -4.39
N VAL A 94 -7.61 -0.18 -3.49
CA VAL A 94 -6.73 -1.29 -3.11
C VAL A 94 -6.47 -2.22 -4.30
N LEU A 95 -7.47 -2.49 -5.15
CA LEU A 95 -7.29 -3.29 -6.36
C LEU A 95 -6.35 -2.60 -7.36
N ALA A 96 -6.48 -1.28 -7.53
CA ALA A 96 -5.59 -0.50 -8.38
C ALA A 96 -4.15 -0.52 -7.83
N TYR A 97 -3.97 -0.38 -6.51
CA TYR A 97 -2.68 -0.49 -5.86
C TYR A 97 -2.05 -1.89 -6.06
N GLU A 98 -2.86 -2.96 -5.97
CA GLU A 98 -2.40 -4.32 -6.23
C GLU A 98 -1.92 -4.48 -7.67
N ASN A 99 -2.71 -3.99 -8.63
CA ASN A 99 -2.33 -4.07 -10.04
C ASN A 99 -1.05 -3.28 -10.34
N MET A 100 -0.85 -2.12 -9.69
CA MET A 100 0.42 -1.37 -9.78
C MET A 100 1.59 -2.24 -9.30
N LEU A 101 1.50 -2.83 -8.09
CA LEU A 101 2.57 -3.70 -7.57
C LEU A 101 2.86 -4.88 -8.50
N ARG A 102 1.81 -5.51 -9.05
CA ARG A 102 1.94 -6.64 -9.99
C ARG A 102 2.56 -6.26 -11.33
N SER A 103 2.50 -4.98 -11.70
CA SER A 103 3.10 -4.48 -12.95
C SER A 103 4.58 -4.12 -12.84
N LEU A 104 5.14 -4.03 -11.62
CA LEU A 104 6.52 -3.57 -11.42
C LEU A 104 7.58 -4.54 -11.98
N ASP A 105 7.30 -5.84 -11.93
CA ASP A 105 8.20 -6.90 -12.39
C ASP A 105 7.41 -8.21 -12.60
N PRO A 106 7.76 -9.06 -13.59
CA PRO A 106 7.13 -10.36 -13.78
C PRO A 106 7.05 -11.25 -12.52
N LYS A 107 8.00 -11.15 -11.59
CA LYS A 107 7.96 -11.94 -10.34
C LYS A 107 6.84 -11.52 -9.40
N TYR A 108 6.36 -10.28 -9.50
CA TYR A 108 5.22 -9.79 -8.73
C TYR A 108 3.89 -10.06 -9.42
N ALA A 109 3.87 -10.65 -10.62
CA ALA A 109 2.67 -10.79 -11.44
C ALA A 109 1.53 -11.54 -10.74
N CYS A 110 1.82 -12.36 -9.71
CA CYS A 110 0.83 -13.09 -8.91
C CYS A 110 0.67 -12.59 -7.47
N LEU A 111 1.30 -11.46 -7.12
CA LEU A 111 1.18 -10.85 -5.80
C LEU A 111 -0.28 -10.54 -5.47
N THR A 112 -0.66 -10.83 -4.22
CA THR A 112 -1.94 -10.43 -3.64
C THR A 112 -1.65 -9.61 -2.39
N ILE A 113 -2.26 -8.43 -2.25
CA ILE A 113 -2.00 -7.57 -1.08
C ILE A 113 -2.58 -8.25 0.16
N PRO A 114 -1.86 -8.38 1.29
CA PRO A 114 -2.43 -8.91 2.51
C PRO A 114 -3.45 -7.99 3.17
N TYR A 115 -4.13 -8.49 4.20
CA TYR A 115 -4.86 -7.65 5.14
C TYR A 115 -4.27 -7.74 6.56
N TRP A 116 -4.47 -6.67 7.32
CA TRP A 116 -4.19 -6.69 8.75
C TRP A 116 -5.38 -7.28 9.49
N ASP A 117 -5.20 -8.46 10.09
CA ASP A 117 -6.20 -9.07 10.97
C ASP A 117 -6.08 -8.53 12.39
N TYR A 118 -6.48 -7.27 12.54
CA TYR A 118 -6.37 -6.58 13.81
C TYR A 118 -7.32 -7.13 14.88
N PHE A 119 -8.32 -7.93 14.51
CA PHE A 119 -9.19 -8.62 15.45
C PHE A 119 -8.45 -9.75 16.17
N SER A 120 -7.75 -10.59 15.38
CA SER A 120 -6.88 -11.64 15.92
C SER A 120 -5.76 -11.05 16.77
N ASP A 121 -5.12 -9.97 16.30
CA ASP A 121 -4.05 -9.31 17.07
C ASP A 121 -4.59 -8.68 18.38
N TYR A 122 -5.81 -8.14 18.39
CA TYR A 122 -6.45 -7.61 19.60
C TYR A 122 -6.83 -8.72 20.59
N ALA A 123 -7.31 -9.87 20.12
CA ALA A 123 -7.61 -11.01 20.99
C ALA A 123 -6.34 -11.50 21.70
N ARG A 124 -5.23 -11.63 20.96
CA ARG A 124 -3.92 -11.97 21.53
C ARG A 124 -3.44 -10.95 22.56
N PHE A 125 -3.70 -9.67 22.32
CA PHE A 125 -3.41 -8.60 23.27
C PHE A 125 -4.16 -8.77 24.59
N LEU A 126 -5.46 -9.06 24.54
CA LEU A 126 -6.27 -9.29 25.76
C LEU A 126 -5.83 -10.53 26.54
N GLU A 127 -5.39 -11.56 25.84
CA GLU A 127 -4.93 -12.83 26.45
C GLU A 127 -3.46 -12.79 26.91
N GLY A 128 -2.74 -11.69 26.67
CA GLY A 128 -1.31 -11.59 26.99
C GLY A 128 -0.42 -12.48 26.14
N LEU A 129 -0.87 -12.86 24.93
CA LEU A 129 -0.20 -13.77 24.00
C LEU A 129 0.60 -13.06 22.91
N CYS A 130 0.93 -11.79 23.10
CA CYS A 130 1.78 -11.07 22.17
C CYS A 130 3.24 -11.54 22.27
N GLU A 131 4.01 -11.28 21.22
CA GLU A 131 5.39 -11.77 21.14
C GLU A 131 6.23 -11.23 22.31
N ASN A 132 7.03 -12.11 22.92
CA ASN A 132 7.86 -11.81 24.10
C ASN A 132 7.09 -11.23 25.30
N GLY A 133 5.79 -11.55 25.43
CA GLY A 133 4.94 -11.00 26.49
C GLY A 133 4.71 -9.49 26.37
N GLY A 134 4.96 -8.90 25.20
CA GLY A 134 4.81 -7.46 25.00
C GLY A 134 3.35 -7.00 25.12
N THR A 135 3.16 -5.74 25.52
CA THR A 135 1.83 -5.15 25.75
C THR A 135 1.52 -4.02 24.78
N SER A 136 2.29 -3.90 23.71
CA SER A 136 2.15 -2.83 22.72
C SER A 136 1.53 -3.29 21.41
N LEU A 137 0.98 -2.33 20.67
CA LEU A 137 0.40 -2.51 19.36
C LEU A 137 1.40 -3.19 18.40
N GLU A 138 2.67 -2.77 18.43
CA GLU A 138 3.74 -3.37 17.64
C GLU A 138 4.15 -4.76 18.14
N ALA A 139 4.10 -5.02 19.44
CA ALA A 139 4.37 -6.35 20.00
C ALA A 139 3.31 -7.39 19.58
N CYS A 140 2.06 -6.96 19.47
CA CYS A 140 0.93 -7.83 19.15
C CYS A 140 0.67 -7.99 17.65
N SER A 141 1.17 -7.07 16.81
CA SER A 141 0.84 -7.04 15.37
C SER A 141 2.08 -7.28 14.51
N SER A 142 2.27 -8.51 14.03
CA SER A 142 3.44 -8.89 13.22
C SER A 142 3.54 -8.10 11.90
N ILE A 143 2.41 -7.67 11.34
CA ILE A 143 2.40 -6.81 10.14
C ILE A 143 3.06 -5.45 10.38
N LEU A 144 2.94 -4.87 11.59
CA LEU A 144 3.52 -3.56 11.87
C LEU A 144 5.05 -3.65 11.86
N ARG A 145 5.60 -4.71 12.44
CA ARG A 145 7.03 -5.03 12.37
C ARG A 145 7.47 -5.36 10.94
N GLY A 146 6.69 -6.20 10.23
CA GLY A 146 6.96 -6.61 8.85
C GLY A 146 6.96 -5.45 7.84
N LEU A 147 6.30 -4.33 8.17
CA LEU A 147 6.30 -3.11 7.36
C LEU A 147 7.28 -2.05 7.88
N GLY A 148 8.29 -2.46 8.65
CA GLY A 148 9.41 -1.64 9.12
C GLY A 148 9.36 -1.23 10.59
N GLY A 149 8.24 -1.46 11.29
CA GLY A 149 8.07 -1.07 12.69
C GLY A 149 7.89 0.44 12.88
N SER A 150 8.23 0.93 14.08
CA SER A 150 8.06 2.33 14.49
C SER A 150 9.29 3.00 15.08
N GLN A 151 10.42 2.29 15.14
CA GLN A 151 11.66 2.83 15.69
C GLN A 151 12.48 3.55 14.62
N GLY A 152 13.19 4.59 15.05
CA GLY A 152 14.03 5.42 14.18
C GLY A 152 14.35 6.76 14.83
N THR A 153 15.27 7.51 14.23
CA THR A 153 15.62 8.85 14.70
C THR A 153 14.45 9.81 14.47
N ALA A 154 14.20 10.73 15.40
CA ALA A 154 13.20 11.77 15.20
C ALA A 154 13.56 12.66 14.00
N ARG A 155 12.68 12.75 13.01
CA ARG A 155 12.85 13.57 11.81
C ARG A 155 11.50 14.05 11.31
N SER A 156 11.49 15.21 10.67
CA SER A 156 10.35 15.73 9.92
C SER A 156 10.55 15.52 8.43
N VAL A 157 9.51 15.06 7.73
CA VAL A 157 9.47 14.92 6.27
C VAL A 157 8.24 15.65 5.75
N THR A 158 8.41 16.47 4.72
CA THR A 158 7.29 17.18 4.08
C THR A 158 6.66 16.26 3.04
N ILE A 159 5.40 15.86 3.27
CA ILE A 159 4.64 14.96 2.43
C ILE A 159 3.39 15.70 1.97
N ASN A 160 3.20 15.84 0.65
CA ASN A 160 2.07 16.56 0.06
C ASN A 160 1.83 17.96 0.69
N GLY A 161 2.89 18.75 0.81
CA GLY A 161 2.85 20.10 1.40
C GLY A 161 2.64 20.17 2.91
N ARG A 162 2.62 19.04 3.62
CA ARG A 162 2.48 18.98 5.08
C ARG A 162 3.72 18.41 5.72
N THR A 163 4.26 19.12 6.71
CA THR A 163 5.37 18.63 7.52
C THR A 163 4.88 17.58 8.50
N ILE A 164 5.37 16.35 8.35
CA ILE A 164 5.04 15.23 9.22
C ILE A 164 6.25 14.89 10.09
N SER A 165 6.08 14.91 11.40
CA SER A 165 7.12 14.60 12.38
C SER A 165 6.89 13.24 13.03
N GLY A 166 7.96 12.49 13.25
CA GLY A 166 7.92 11.21 13.96
C GLY A 166 9.28 10.51 13.95
N ASN A 167 9.29 9.25 14.33
CA ASN A 167 10.44 8.36 14.19
C ASN A 167 10.57 7.99 12.70
N CYS A 168 11.67 8.40 12.09
CA CYS A 168 12.01 8.12 10.70
C CYS A 168 12.41 6.66 10.57
N VAL A 169 11.46 5.82 10.16
CA VAL A 169 11.66 4.38 10.05
C VAL A 169 12.43 4.05 8.78
N THR A 170 13.59 3.41 8.95
CA THR A 170 14.54 3.06 7.88
C THR A 170 14.69 1.55 7.69
N ASN A 171 13.80 0.75 8.28
CA ASN A 171 13.69 -0.67 7.96
C ASN A 171 12.80 -0.87 6.74
N ALA A 172 13.04 -1.93 5.97
CA ALA A 172 12.23 -2.25 4.80
C ALA A 172 10.74 -2.44 5.16
N PRO A 173 9.81 -1.98 4.30
CA PRO A 173 10.04 -1.27 3.03
C PRO A 173 10.17 0.25 3.18
N ALA A 174 10.08 0.80 4.39
CA ALA A 174 10.05 2.24 4.61
C ALA A 174 11.35 2.96 4.20
N ASN A 175 12.48 2.24 4.14
CA ASN A 175 13.73 2.76 3.60
C ASN A 175 13.69 3.13 2.11
N SER A 176 12.73 2.60 1.36
CA SER A 176 12.55 2.94 -0.06
C SER A 176 11.63 4.14 -0.28
N PHE A 177 11.07 4.73 0.78
CA PHE A 177 10.08 5.79 0.65
C PHE A 177 10.60 7.05 -0.04
N CYS A 178 9.82 7.50 -1.04
CA CYS A 178 9.89 8.82 -1.61
C CYS A 178 8.68 9.66 -1.18
N GLU A 179 8.92 10.90 -0.80
CA GLU A 179 7.95 11.82 -0.21
C GLU A 179 7.11 12.62 -1.23
N SER A 180 7.47 12.53 -2.51
CA SER A 180 6.76 13.18 -3.62
C SER A 180 6.82 12.34 -4.89
N SER A 181 5.71 12.25 -5.62
CA SER A 181 5.68 11.57 -6.94
C SER A 181 6.44 12.33 -8.03
N SER A 182 6.76 13.61 -7.79
CA SER A 182 7.53 14.44 -8.73
C SER A 182 9.04 14.24 -8.65
N VAL A 183 9.55 13.50 -7.64
CA VAL A 183 10.98 13.18 -7.53
C VAL A 183 11.32 12.09 -8.52
N THR A 184 12.15 12.42 -9.51
CA THR A 184 12.56 11.50 -10.58
C THR A 184 13.89 10.81 -10.30
N ASP A 185 14.72 11.38 -9.41
CA ASP A 185 15.95 10.77 -8.93
C ASP A 185 15.73 10.20 -7.52
N SER A 186 15.69 8.87 -7.44
CA SER A 186 15.47 8.14 -6.18
C SER A 186 16.50 8.45 -5.08
N SER A 187 17.68 8.98 -5.42
CA SER A 187 18.70 9.38 -4.45
C SER A 187 18.29 10.61 -3.62
N GLN A 188 17.32 11.38 -4.11
CA GLN A 188 16.79 12.58 -3.44
C GLN A 188 15.63 12.27 -2.48
N CYS A 189 15.12 11.05 -2.50
CA CYS A 189 14.01 10.65 -1.63
C CYS A 189 14.40 10.69 -0.15
N ALA A 190 13.42 10.87 0.73
CA ALA A 190 13.60 10.91 2.18
C ALA A 190 14.19 9.60 2.74
N LYS A 191 13.93 8.47 2.08
CA LYS A 191 14.37 7.11 2.45
C LYS A 191 13.96 6.70 3.87
N CYS A 192 12.85 7.25 4.34
CA CYS A 192 12.18 6.83 5.57
C CYS A 192 10.74 7.34 5.64
N ILE A 193 9.91 6.69 6.45
CA ILE A 193 8.55 7.14 6.75
C ILE A 193 8.50 7.60 8.21
N PRO A 194 8.13 8.85 8.52
CA PRO A 194 7.91 9.27 9.90
C PRO A 194 6.70 8.55 10.49
N ARG A 195 6.89 7.86 11.62
CA ARG A 195 5.83 7.13 12.34
C ARG A 195 5.83 7.48 13.83
N SER A 196 4.66 7.38 14.46
CA SER A 196 4.55 7.41 15.92
C SER A 196 5.13 6.12 16.53
N ASN A 197 5.55 6.16 17.80
CA ASN A 197 6.14 5.01 18.47
C ASN A 197 5.07 3.95 18.85
N TRP A 198 4.90 2.94 18.00
CA TRP A 198 3.96 1.83 18.23
C TRP A 198 4.45 0.84 19.28
N ALA A 199 5.75 0.81 19.56
CA ALA A 199 6.31 -0.03 20.62
C ALA A 199 5.89 0.42 22.03
N THR A 200 5.43 1.66 22.18
CA THR A 200 4.89 2.21 23.44
C THR A 200 3.39 2.50 23.37
N THR A 201 2.73 2.18 22.25
CA THR A 201 1.30 2.41 22.05
C THR A 201 0.53 1.16 22.42
N THR A 202 -0.54 1.26 23.20
CA THR A 202 -1.42 0.12 23.53
C THR A 202 -2.40 -0.17 22.40
N PHE A 203 -2.96 -1.38 22.37
CA PHE A 203 -3.95 -1.74 21.36
C PHE A 203 -5.25 -0.95 21.55
N PRO A 204 -5.75 -0.23 20.53
CA PRO A 204 -6.95 0.60 20.66
C PRO A 204 -8.20 -0.20 21.05
N SER A 205 -9.03 0.39 21.92
CA SER A 205 -10.33 -0.18 22.27
C SER A 205 -11.28 -0.19 21.06
N GLY A 206 -12.07 -1.27 20.94
CA GLY A 206 -13.02 -1.46 19.83
C GLY A 206 -12.46 -2.18 18.60
N PHE A 207 -11.25 -2.72 18.69
CA PHE A 207 -10.64 -3.58 17.67
C PHE A 207 -11.00 -5.07 17.84
N GLY A 208 -11.85 -5.41 18.81
CA GLY A 208 -12.33 -6.79 19.02
C GLY A 208 -13.55 -7.14 18.18
N TYR A 209 -13.77 -8.45 17.98
CA TYR A 209 -14.91 -8.98 17.22
C TYR A 209 -16.26 -8.51 17.74
N ALA A 210 -16.40 -8.28 19.05
CA ALA A 210 -17.61 -7.70 19.64
C ALA A 210 -17.94 -6.32 19.04
N GLY A 211 -16.94 -5.48 18.78
CA GLY A 211 -17.13 -4.16 18.16
C GLY A 211 -17.62 -4.25 16.71
N LEU A 212 -17.16 -5.26 15.95
CA LEU A 212 -17.70 -5.56 14.64
C LEU A 212 -19.14 -6.08 14.73
N GLY A 213 -19.41 -6.98 15.68
CA GLY A 213 -20.75 -7.51 15.93
C GLY A 213 -21.77 -6.40 16.20
N VAL A 214 -21.45 -5.46 17.09
CA VAL A 214 -22.29 -4.27 17.39
C VAL A 214 -22.47 -3.38 16.15
N THR A 215 -21.40 -3.20 15.37
CA THR A 215 -21.43 -2.40 14.14
C THR A 215 -22.42 -2.98 13.13
N LEU A 216 -22.38 -4.31 12.93
CA LEU A 216 -23.22 -5.00 11.95
C LEU A 216 -24.66 -5.19 12.43
N SER A 217 -24.85 -5.60 13.69
CA SER A 217 -26.19 -5.90 14.24
C SER A 217 -27.06 -4.67 14.40
N GLY A 218 -26.46 -3.52 14.72
CA GLY A 218 -27.19 -2.27 14.88
C GLY A 218 -27.36 -1.49 13.57
N ALA A 219 -26.84 -1.97 12.44
CA ALA A 219 -26.86 -1.19 11.20
C ALA A 219 -28.13 -1.42 10.38
N SER A 220 -28.78 -0.32 9.96
CA SER A 220 -29.94 -0.37 9.06
C SER A 220 -29.50 -0.17 7.61
N GLY A 221 -29.08 -1.27 6.97
CA GLY A 221 -28.69 -1.30 5.56
C GLY A 221 -27.27 -0.84 5.26
N PHE A 222 -26.90 -0.90 3.98
CA PHE A 222 -25.51 -0.74 3.52
C PHE A 222 -24.90 0.64 3.83
N ARG A 223 -25.70 1.71 3.74
CA ARG A 223 -25.26 3.07 4.04
C ARG A 223 -24.82 3.19 5.50
N ASP A 224 -25.59 2.64 6.41
CA ASP A 224 -25.32 2.72 7.85
C ASP A 224 -24.10 1.88 8.24
N VAL A 225 -23.98 0.67 7.68
CA VAL A 225 -22.75 -0.15 7.81
C VAL A 225 -21.51 0.64 7.37
N SER A 226 -21.57 1.29 6.21
CA SER A 226 -20.44 2.04 5.65
C SER A 226 -20.01 3.19 6.56
N ILE A 227 -20.97 3.97 7.07
CA ILE A 227 -20.71 5.10 7.97
C ILE A 227 -20.12 4.60 9.31
N LYS A 228 -20.67 3.53 9.88
CA LYS A 228 -20.20 2.98 11.15
C LYS A 228 -18.78 2.41 11.06
N ILE A 229 -18.45 1.70 9.98
CA ILE A 229 -17.08 1.23 9.72
C ILE A 229 -16.13 2.42 9.59
N GLN A 230 -16.53 3.43 8.82
CA GLN A 230 -15.72 4.61 8.58
C GLN A 230 -15.42 5.37 9.88
N ASN A 231 -16.43 5.65 10.69
CA ASN A 231 -16.29 6.40 11.95
C ASN A 231 -15.71 5.55 13.09
N GLY A 232 -15.83 4.24 13.00
CA GLY A 232 -15.32 3.29 13.98
C GLY A 232 -13.89 2.84 13.69
N THR A 233 -13.74 1.57 13.32
CA THR A 233 -12.44 0.89 13.20
C THR A 233 -11.51 1.57 12.20
N HIS A 234 -12.03 2.09 11.08
CA HIS A 234 -11.24 2.76 10.07
C HIS A 234 -10.54 4.02 10.62
N SER A 235 -11.28 4.96 11.21
CA SER A 235 -10.73 6.18 11.82
C SER A 235 -9.75 5.89 12.95
N LYS A 236 -10.07 4.95 13.86
CA LYS A 236 -9.16 4.57 14.94
C LYS A 236 -7.85 3.96 14.43
N SER A 237 -7.94 3.14 13.37
CA SER A 237 -6.76 2.54 12.75
C SER A 237 -5.86 3.55 12.04
N ARG A 238 -6.44 4.69 11.62
CA ARG A 238 -5.68 5.84 11.14
C ARG A 238 -5.07 6.62 12.27
N LEU A 239 -5.80 6.99 13.33
CA LEU A 239 -5.22 7.75 14.46
C LEU A 239 -4.01 7.07 15.10
N HIS A 240 -3.97 5.74 15.13
CA HIS A 240 -2.83 5.00 15.72
C HIS A 240 -1.69 4.77 14.72
N ARG A 241 -1.93 5.00 13.42
CA ARG A 241 -0.92 4.91 12.33
C ARG A 241 -0.55 6.27 11.72
N ALA A 242 -1.27 7.33 12.06
CA ALA A 242 -1.16 8.64 11.47
C ALA A 242 -0.72 9.65 12.54
N ASN A 243 0.56 9.98 12.60
CA ASN A 243 0.98 11.31 12.15
C ASN A 243 0.94 11.55 10.62
N LEU A 244 0.59 10.58 9.79
CA LEU A 244 0.40 10.76 8.35
C LEU A 244 -1.05 11.18 7.99
N CYS A 245 -1.17 12.49 7.77
CA CYS A 245 -2.33 13.31 7.36
C CYS A 245 -3.35 13.73 8.45
N PRO A 246 -3.65 15.05 8.57
CA PRO A 246 -4.48 15.64 9.63
C PRO A 246 -5.98 15.37 9.51
#